data_AF-A0A1G2QDX9-F1
#
_entry.id   AF-A0A1G2QDX9-F1
#
_cell.length_a   1.000
_cell.length_b   1.000
_cell.length_c   1.000
_cell.angle_alpha   90.00
_cell.angle_beta   90.00
_cell.angle_gamma   90.00
#
_symmetry.space_group_name_H-M   'P 1'
#
loop_
_entity.id
_entity.type
_entity.pdbx_description
1 polymer ?
#
loop_
_entity_poly.entity_id
_entity_poly.type
_entity_poly.pdbx_seq_one_letter_code
_entity_poly.pdbx_strand_id
1 'polypeptide(L)'
;MTLYTGKGDDGKTGLFGCDQRVSKSSAIAEALGCLDEINSLLGWCKVKAYEQSFKIDSADVADVIGDLQQDLFIIQAQLAGAAKNLVPEKISRLEELIGEIEKSLPPIKTFFVAGGTELSAILDHSRTVARRAERRVVSVSEEGVAKISAE
;
A
#
# COMPACT_ATOMS: atom_id res chain seq x y z
N MET A 1 -11.35 -19.20 17.94
CA MET A 1 -10.92 -19.06 16.52
C MET A 1 -9.40 -19.19 16.51
N THR A 2 -8.83 -20.15 15.79
CA THR A 2 -7.37 -20.29 15.70
C THR A 2 -6.84 -19.44 14.55
N LEU A 3 -5.73 -18.73 14.77
CA LEU A 3 -5.10 -17.90 13.73
C LEU A 3 -4.46 -18.73 12.60
N TYR A 4 -4.03 -19.96 12.89
CA TYR A 4 -3.49 -20.89 11.89
C TYR A 4 -4.47 -22.04 11.62
N THR A 5 -4.47 -22.54 10.38
CA THR A 5 -5.38 -23.61 9.93
C THR A 5 -4.67 -24.82 9.31
N GLY A 6 -3.37 -24.71 9.00
CA GLY A 6 -2.59 -25.73 8.28
C GLY A 6 -3.00 -25.96 6.82
N LYS A 7 -4.10 -25.35 6.36
CA LYS A 7 -4.66 -25.62 5.03
C LYS A 7 -3.70 -25.30 3.89
N GLY A 8 -2.73 -24.41 4.08
CA GLY A 8 -1.76 -23.96 3.07
C GLY A 8 -0.37 -24.57 3.19
N ASP A 9 -0.20 -25.62 3.99
CA ASP A 9 1.10 -26.27 4.20
C ASP A 9 1.60 -27.00 2.94
N ASP A 10 0.69 -27.30 2.01
CA ASP A 10 0.97 -27.82 0.66
C ASP A 10 1.49 -26.76 -0.33
N GLY A 11 1.73 -25.53 0.14
CA GLY A 11 2.21 -24.42 -0.67
C GLY A 11 1.12 -23.67 -1.46
N LYS A 12 -0.16 -24.00 -1.27
CA LYS A 12 -1.28 -23.33 -1.96
C LYS A 12 -2.07 -22.42 -1.04
N THR A 13 -2.77 -21.45 -1.60
CA THR A 13 -3.70 -20.57 -0.87
C THR A 13 -4.99 -20.35 -1.65
N GLY A 14 -6.07 -19.95 -0.96
CA GLY A 14 -7.33 -19.55 -1.60
C GLY A 14 -7.34 -18.05 -1.88
N LEU A 15 -8.12 -17.65 -2.88
CA LEU A 15 -8.44 -16.26 -3.18
C LEU A 15 -9.91 -15.99 -2.80
N PHE A 16 -10.27 -14.72 -2.64
CA PHE A 16 -11.63 -14.38 -2.28
C PHE A 16 -12.60 -14.76 -3.40
N GLY A 17 -13.68 -15.48 -3.06
CA GLY A 17 -14.70 -15.88 -4.03
C GLY A 17 -14.24 -16.89 -5.10
N CYS A 18 -13.07 -17.52 -4.93
CA CYS A 18 -12.55 -18.53 -5.85
C CYS A 18 -12.46 -19.89 -5.16
N ASP A 19 -13.07 -20.91 -5.77
CA ASP A 19 -12.95 -22.30 -5.30
C ASP A 19 -11.60 -22.94 -5.68
N GLN A 20 -10.89 -22.35 -6.64
CA GLN A 20 -9.56 -22.80 -7.03
C GLN A 20 -8.49 -22.22 -6.11
N ARG A 21 -7.52 -23.07 -5.77
CA ARG A 21 -6.36 -22.68 -4.95
C ARG A 21 -5.16 -22.39 -5.84
N VAL A 22 -4.49 -21.28 -5.59
CA VAL A 22 -3.30 -20.84 -6.33
C VAL A 22 -2.03 -21.20 -5.57
N SER A 23 -0.90 -21.30 -6.28
CA SER A 23 0.41 -21.36 -5.64
C SER A 23 0.65 -20.10 -4.80
N LYS A 24 1.24 -20.24 -3.60
CA LYS A 24 1.74 -19.10 -2.81
C LYS A 24 2.86 -18.32 -3.52
N SER A 25 3.46 -18.91 -4.55
CA SER A 25 4.46 -18.26 -5.42
C SER A 25 3.87 -17.62 -6.68
N SER A 26 2.55 -17.58 -6.82
CA SER A 26 1.89 -16.97 -7.98
C SER A 26 2.03 -15.46 -7.97
N ALA A 27 1.93 -14.81 -9.14
CA ALA A 27 2.04 -13.35 -9.26
C ALA A 27 1.03 -12.62 -8.37
N ILE A 28 -0.20 -13.14 -8.25
CA ILE A 28 -1.24 -12.55 -7.41
C ILE A 28 -0.91 -12.66 -5.91
N ALA A 29 -0.35 -13.80 -5.47
CA ALA A 29 0.07 -13.97 -4.08
C ALA A 29 1.25 -13.03 -3.73
N GLU A 30 2.21 -12.90 -4.63
CA GLU A 30 3.34 -11.97 -4.51
C GLU A 30 2.88 -10.50 -4.46
N ALA A 31 1.92 -10.12 -5.31
CA ALA A 31 1.37 -8.77 -5.33
C ALA A 31 0.60 -8.44 -4.03
N LEU A 32 -0.25 -9.36 -3.57
CA LEU A 32 -0.96 -9.22 -2.29
C LEU A 32 0.01 -9.10 -1.11
N GLY A 33 1.07 -9.91 -1.10
CA GLY A 33 2.12 -9.84 -0.08
C GLY A 33 2.89 -8.52 -0.11
N CYS A 34 3.25 -8.01 -1.29
CA CYS A 34 3.91 -6.70 -1.41
C CYS A 34 3.01 -5.54 -0.94
N LEU A 35 1.70 -5.60 -1.23
CA LEU A 35 0.72 -4.63 -0.72
C LEU A 35 0.60 -4.69 0.81
N ASP A 36 0.67 -5.88 1.39
CA ASP A 36 0.63 -6.06 2.85
C ASP A 36 1.90 -5.53 3.52
N GLU A 37 3.04 -5.71 2.86
CA GLU A 37 4.33 -5.23 3.32
C GLU A 37 4.38 -3.69 3.39
N ILE A 38 3.93 -3.00 2.33
CA ILE A 38 3.83 -1.53 2.36
C ILE A 38 2.81 -1.06 3.41
N ASN A 39 1.67 -1.75 3.54
CA ASN A 39 0.67 -1.39 4.54
C ASN A 39 1.22 -1.52 5.98
N SER A 40 2.02 -2.56 6.23
CA SER A 40 2.70 -2.78 7.51
C SER A 40 3.75 -1.71 7.81
N LEU A 41 4.55 -1.31 6.82
CA LEU A 41 5.53 -0.22 6.96
C LEU A 41 4.87 1.13 7.24
N LEU A 42 3.74 1.42 6.57
CA LEU A 42 2.94 2.60 6.88
C LEU A 42 2.39 2.57 8.31
N GLY A 43 2.09 1.40 8.86
CA GLY A 43 1.73 1.24 10.26
C GLY A 43 2.83 1.74 11.21
N TRP A 44 4.10 1.50 10.88
CA TRP A 44 5.23 2.05 11.63
C TRP A 44 5.33 3.57 11.47
N CYS A 45 5.23 4.08 10.23
CA CYS A 45 5.21 5.52 9.99
C CYS A 45 4.11 6.22 10.78
N LYS A 46 2.91 5.64 10.85
CA LYS A 46 1.76 6.18 11.58
C LYS A 46 2.05 6.36 13.06
N VAL A 47 2.61 5.34 13.71
CA VAL A 47 2.97 5.42 15.14
C VAL A 47 4.00 6.52 15.38
N LYS A 48 5.04 6.58 14.53
CA LYS A 48 6.09 7.60 14.64
C LYS A 48 5.58 9.02 14.38
N ALA A 49 4.66 9.19 13.42
CA ALA A 49 4.03 10.48 13.13
C ALA A 49 3.17 10.94 14.31
N TYR A 50 2.41 10.02 14.92
CA TYR A 50 1.58 10.30 16.10
C TYR A 50 2.43 10.74 17.29
N GLU A 51 3.51 10.01 17.60
CA GLU A 51 4.45 10.36 18.67
C GLU A 51 5.04 11.77 18.51
N GLN A 52 5.26 12.21 17.26
CA GLN A 52 5.81 13.52 16.94
C GLN A 52 4.74 14.61 16.81
N SER A 53 3.45 14.26 16.87
CA SER A 53 2.33 15.17 16.54
C SER A 53 2.56 15.89 15.21
N PHE A 54 3.09 15.17 14.21
CA PHE A 54 3.52 15.75 12.95
C PHE A 54 2.30 16.10 12.09
N LYS A 55 2.29 17.33 11.54
CA LYS A 55 1.16 17.87 10.79
C LYS A 55 1.57 18.40 9.43
N ILE A 56 0.68 18.26 8.46
CA ILE A 56 0.74 18.95 7.17
C ILE A 56 -0.40 19.96 7.20
N ASP A 57 -0.07 21.25 7.25
CA ASP A 57 -1.03 22.31 7.56
C ASP A 57 -1.82 21.99 8.85
N SER A 58 -3.13 21.74 8.72
CA SER A 58 -4.03 21.41 9.82
C SER A 58 -4.27 19.91 9.99
N ALA A 59 -3.83 19.07 9.05
CA ALA A 59 -4.04 17.63 9.05
C ALA A 59 -2.98 16.89 9.86
N ASP A 60 -3.40 15.95 10.70
CA ASP A 60 -2.50 15.03 11.41
C ASP A 60 -1.99 13.95 10.44
N VAL A 61 -0.67 13.80 10.36
CA VAL A 61 -0.05 12.84 9.44
C VAL A 61 -0.35 11.40 9.84
N ALA A 62 -0.55 11.11 11.13
CA ALA A 62 -0.94 9.77 11.56
C ALA A 62 -2.33 9.39 11.04
N ASP A 63 -3.29 10.34 11.04
CA ASP A 63 -4.63 10.12 10.51
C ASP A 63 -4.60 9.93 8.99
N VAL A 64 -3.84 10.77 8.28
CA VAL A 64 -3.62 10.64 6.83
C VAL A 64 -3.04 9.25 6.48
N ILE A 65 -2.02 8.80 7.20
CA ILE A 65 -1.45 7.47 6.99
C ILE A 65 -2.48 6.39 7.31
N GLY A 66 -3.29 6.56 8.36
CA GLY A 66 -4.38 5.66 8.71
C GLY A 66 -5.40 5.48 7.58
N ASP A 67 -5.77 6.57 6.90
CA ASP A 67 -6.66 6.53 5.74
C ASP A 67 -6.00 5.78 4.57
N LEU A 68 -4.72 6.02 4.30
CA LEU A 68 -3.97 5.29 3.27
C LEU A 68 -3.87 3.78 3.54
N GLN A 69 -3.75 3.37 4.81
CA GLN A 69 -3.77 1.96 5.19
C GLN A 69 -5.12 1.30 4.87
N GLN A 70 -6.24 2.02 5.06
CA GLN A 70 -7.57 1.54 4.70
C GLN A 70 -7.73 1.43 3.18
N ASP A 71 -7.23 2.42 2.44
CA ASP A 71 -7.26 2.42 0.97
C ASP A 71 -6.45 1.25 0.40
N LEU A 72 -5.26 0.98 0.94
CA LEU A 72 -4.47 -0.21 0.59
C LEU A 72 -5.20 -1.52 0.89
N PHE A 73 -5.92 -1.60 2.02
CA PHE A 73 -6.70 -2.78 2.36
C PHE A 73 -7.85 -3.02 1.36
N ILE A 74 -8.50 -1.95 0.87
CA ILE A 74 -9.51 -2.02 -0.19
C ILE A 74 -8.87 -2.52 -1.50
N ILE A 75 -7.71 -1.99 -1.88
CA ILE A 75 -6.95 -2.43 -3.07
C ILE A 75 -6.57 -3.91 -2.97
N GLN A 76 -6.10 -4.37 -1.80
CA GLN A 76 -5.81 -5.78 -1.56
C GLN A 76 -7.06 -6.66 -1.74
N ALA A 77 -8.20 -6.25 -1.19
CA ALA A 77 -9.45 -6.97 -1.33
C ALA A 77 -9.90 -7.06 -2.80
N GLN A 78 -9.81 -5.95 -3.54
CA GLN A 78 -10.10 -5.89 -4.98
C GLN A 78 -9.19 -6.87 -5.74
N LEU A 79 -7.88 -6.78 -5.52
CA LEU A 79 -6.90 -7.63 -6.18
C LEU A 79 -7.12 -9.11 -5.87
N ALA A 80 -7.57 -9.44 -4.65
CA ALA A 80 -7.91 -10.80 -4.25
C ALA A 80 -9.24 -11.32 -4.84
N GLY A 81 -10.02 -10.48 -5.53
CA GLY A 81 -11.27 -10.85 -6.21
C GLY A 81 -12.56 -10.35 -5.54
N ALA A 82 -12.48 -9.54 -4.48
CA ALA A 82 -13.67 -8.95 -3.86
C ALA A 82 -14.28 -7.86 -4.75
N ALA A 83 -15.61 -7.71 -4.71
CA ALA A 83 -16.33 -6.60 -5.35
C ALA A 83 -16.15 -5.29 -4.55
N LYS A 84 -14.90 -4.83 -4.47
CA LYS A 84 -14.45 -3.61 -3.81
C LYS A 84 -13.61 -2.84 -4.82
N ASN A 85 -13.77 -1.53 -4.85
CA ASN A 85 -12.95 -0.66 -5.67
C ASN A 85 -12.57 0.56 -4.85
N LEU A 86 -11.38 1.11 -5.10
CA LEU A 86 -11.03 2.43 -4.61
C LEU A 86 -11.87 3.46 -5.38
N VAL A 87 -12.48 4.40 -4.67
CA VAL A 87 -13.27 5.46 -5.32
C VAL A 87 -12.34 6.54 -5.88
N PRO A 88 -12.60 7.12 -7.07
CA PRO A 88 -11.72 8.10 -7.70
C PRO A 88 -11.36 9.30 -6.82
N GLU A 89 -12.27 9.71 -5.94
CA GLU A 89 -12.07 10.84 -5.02
C GLU A 89 -10.90 10.61 -4.05
N LYS A 90 -10.54 9.35 -3.75
CA LYS A 90 -9.37 9.02 -2.94
C LYS A 90 -8.07 9.37 -3.65
N ILE A 91 -8.01 9.20 -4.96
CA ILE A 91 -6.86 9.56 -5.79
C ILE A 91 -6.73 11.09 -5.82
N SER A 92 -7.83 11.79 -6.11
CA SER A 92 -7.84 13.26 -6.10
C SER A 92 -7.43 13.84 -4.74
N ARG A 93 -7.87 13.22 -3.63
CA ARG A 93 -7.46 13.63 -2.29
C ARG A 93 -5.97 13.45 -2.04
N LEU A 94 -5.36 12.39 -2.58
CA LEU A 94 -3.92 12.17 -2.49
C LEU A 94 -3.14 13.21 -3.30
N GLU A 95 -3.61 13.58 -4.49
CA GLU A 95 -3.03 14.64 -5.31
C GLU A 95 -3.09 16.01 -4.63
N GLU A 96 -4.22 16.35 -4.00
CA GLU A 96 -4.36 17.56 -3.18
C GLU A 96 -3.34 17.58 -2.04
N LEU A 97 -3.21 16.48 -1.30
CA LEU A 97 -2.26 16.36 -0.19
C LEU A 97 -0.82 16.53 -0.66
N ILE A 98 -0.44 15.94 -1.80
CA ILE A 98 0.88 16.13 -2.41
C ILE A 98 1.09 17.63 -2.71
N GLY A 99 0.09 18.29 -3.29
CA GLY A 99 0.15 19.73 -3.55
C GLY A 99 0.36 20.58 -2.29
N GLU A 100 -0.30 20.24 -1.17
CA GLU A 100 -0.08 20.94 0.11
C GLU A 100 1.34 20.70 0.66
N ILE A 101 1.88 19.49 0.54
CA ILE A 101 3.25 19.18 0.95
C ILE A 101 4.24 19.98 0.09
N GLU A 102 4.05 20.01 -1.23
CA GLU A 102 4.95 20.69 -2.17
C GLU A 102 5.05 22.20 -1.91
N LYS A 103 3.96 22.85 -1.47
CA LYS A 103 3.98 24.27 -1.08
C LYS A 103 4.94 24.56 0.08
N SER A 104 5.20 23.57 0.94
CA SER A 104 6.11 23.72 2.08
C SER A 104 7.59 23.48 1.72
N LEU A 105 7.87 22.97 0.50
CA LEU A 105 9.21 22.60 0.09
C LEU A 105 9.90 23.75 -0.68
N PRO A 106 11.21 23.97 -0.46
CA PRO A 106 11.99 24.81 -1.36
C PRO A 106 12.10 24.15 -2.74
N PRO A 107 12.43 24.91 -3.81
CA PRO A 107 12.59 24.36 -5.15
C PRO A 107 13.56 23.16 -5.17
N ILE A 108 13.07 22.00 -5.59
CA ILE A 108 13.85 20.77 -5.69
C ILE A 108 14.73 20.85 -6.95
N LYS A 109 16.04 20.97 -6.77
CA LYS A 109 17.02 21.09 -7.87
C LYS A 109 17.91 19.88 -8.06
N THR A 110 17.92 18.95 -7.11
CA THR A 110 18.77 17.77 -7.08
C THR A 110 18.03 16.59 -6.46
N PHE A 111 18.52 15.38 -6.69
CA PHE A 111 18.08 14.22 -5.92
C PHE A 111 18.56 14.32 -4.46
N PHE A 112 17.82 13.66 -3.57
CA PHE A 112 18.15 13.57 -2.15
C PHE A 112 18.59 12.15 -1.80
N VAL A 113 19.49 12.06 -0.82
CA VAL A 113 19.78 10.79 -0.16
C VAL A 113 18.69 10.55 0.87
N ALA A 114 18.13 9.34 0.87
CA ALA A 114 17.02 8.97 1.73
C ALA A 114 17.34 9.13 3.22
N GLY A 115 16.35 9.59 3.99
CA GLY A 115 16.46 9.84 5.44
C GLY A 115 16.75 11.29 5.82
N GLY A 116 17.07 11.49 7.11
CA GLY A 116 17.27 12.80 7.75
C GLY A 116 16.66 12.82 9.16
N THR A 117 15.50 12.19 9.30
CA THR A 117 14.87 11.79 10.56
C THR A 117 14.49 10.30 10.50
N GLU A 118 14.24 9.68 11.65
CA GLU A 118 13.76 8.28 11.70
C GLU A 118 12.48 8.11 10.87
N LEU A 119 11.49 9.01 11.04
CA LEU A 119 10.24 8.96 10.28
C LEU A 119 10.48 9.11 8.77
N SER A 120 11.34 10.05 8.34
CA SER A 120 11.66 10.22 6.91
C SER A 120 12.34 8.99 6.32
N ALA A 121 13.22 8.31 7.07
CA ALA A 121 13.90 7.11 6.60
C ALA A 121 12.94 5.94 6.40
N ILE A 122 11.96 5.78 7.31
CA ILE A 122 10.92 4.75 7.17
C ILE A 122 9.97 5.09 6.02
N LEU A 123 9.62 6.37 5.83
CA LEU A 123 8.81 6.82 4.69
C LEU A 123 9.54 6.62 3.35
N ASP A 124 10.84 6.88 3.29
CA ASP A 124 11.66 6.59 2.11
C ASP A 124 11.73 5.10 1.80
N HIS A 125 11.90 4.26 2.84
CA HIS A 125 11.84 2.81 2.67
C HIS A 125 10.46 2.38 2.15
N SER A 126 9.39 2.88 2.77
CA SER A 126 7.99 2.67 2.35
C SER A 126 7.79 3.04 0.88
N ARG A 127 8.30 4.19 0.43
CA ARG A 127 8.23 4.61 -0.98
C ARG A 127 8.86 3.58 -1.93
N THR A 128 9.97 2.94 -1.56
CA THR A 128 10.58 1.91 -2.41
C THR A 128 9.75 0.63 -2.47
N VAL A 129 9.11 0.24 -1.37
CA VAL A 129 8.23 -0.95 -1.28
C VAL A 129 6.92 -0.69 -2.01
N ALA A 130 6.34 0.51 -1.92
CA ALA A 130 5.19 0.92 -2.72
C ALA A 130 5.47 0.74 -4.23
N ARG A 131 6.64 1.20 -4.71
CA ARG A 131 7.06 1.01 -6.10
C ARG A 131 7.29 -0.45 -6.46
N ARG A 132 7.68 -1.31 -5.51
CA ARG A 132 7.77 -2.76 -5.74
C ARG A 132 6.37 -3.38 -5.85
N ALA A 133 5.46 -3.01 -4.96
CA ALA A 133 4.07 -3.46 -5.01
C ALA A 133 3.41 -3.07 -6.35
N GLU A 134 3.61 -1.83 -6.81
CA GLU A 134 3.18 -1.35 -8.13
C GLU A 134 3.61 -2.31 -9.25
N ARG A 135 4.91 -2.65 -9.34
CA ARG A 135 5.41 -3.57 -10.38
C ARG A 135 4.79 -4.97 -10.27
N ARG A 136 4.50 -5.46 -9.07
CA ARG A 136 3.84 -6.77 -8.88
C ARG A 136 2.39 -6.73 -9.28
N VAL A 137 1.68 -5.65 -8.98
CA VAL A 137 0.29 -5.43 -9.41
C VAL A 137 0.23 -5.33 -10.94
N VAL A 138 1.14 -4.59 -11.58
CA VAL A 138 1.25 -4.55 -13.05
C VAL A 138 1.46 -5.94 -13.64
N SER A 139 2.36 -6.75 -13.08
CA SER A 139 2.59 -8.14 -13.52
C SER A 139 1.32 -9.00 -13.47
N VAL A 140 0.48 -8.84 -12.45
CA VAL A 140 -0.80 -9.55 -12.35
C VAL A 140 -1.77 -9.14 -13.48
N SER A 141 -1.79 -7.85 -13.83
CA SER A 141 -2.57 -7.33 -14.95
C SER A 141 -2.11 -7.92 -16.28
N GLU A 142 -0.80 -7.94 -16.52
CA GLU A 142 -0.19 -8.44 -17.76
C GLU A 142 -0.40 -9.95 -17.95
N GLU A 143 -0.42 -10.74 -16.87
CA GLU A 143 -0.74 -12.17 -16.92
C GLU A 143 -2.24 -12.45 -17.11
N GLY A 144 -3.11 -11.43 -17.01
CA GLY A 144 -4.56 -11.58 -17.12
C GLY A 144 -5.20 -12.36 -15.96
N VAL A 145 -4.48 -12.52 -14.84
CA VAL A 145 -4.91 -13.32 -13.67
C VAL A 145 -5.96 -12.58 -12.84
N ALA A 146 -5.96 -11.24 -12.88
CA ALA A 146 -7.02 -10.41 -12.30
C ALA A 146 -7.32 -9.21 -13.21
N LYS A 147 -8.60 -8.82 -13.30
CA LYS A 147 -8.97 -7.54 -13.92
C LYS A 147 -8.62 -6.41 -12.96
N ILE A 148 -7.54 -5.71 -13.26
CA ILE A 148 -7.24 -4.42 -12.62
C ILE A 148 -8.08 -3.37 -13.33
N SER A 149 -8.80 -2.53 -12.57
CA SER A 149 -9.64 -1.49 -13.17
C SER A 149 -8.78 -0.62 -14.09
N ALA A 150 -9.17 -0.51 -15.36
CA ALA A 150 -8.48 0.31 -16.34
C ALA A 150 -8.84 1.80 -16.21
N GLU A 151 -9.84 2.10 -15.38
CA GLU A 151 -10.48 3.40 -15.15
C GLU A 151 -10.95 3.46 -13.69
#